data_AF-A0A8T0EDN4-F1
#
_entry.id   AF-A0A8T0EDN4-F1
#
_cell.length_a   1.000
_cell.length_b   1.000
_cell.length_c   1.000
_cell.angle_alpha   90.00
_cell.angle_beta   90.00
_cell.angle_gamma   90.00
#
_symmetry.space_group_name_H-M   'P 1'
#
loop_
_entity.id
_entity.type
_entity.pdbx_description
1 polymer ?
#
loop_
_entity_poly.entity_id
_entity_poly.type
_entity_poly.pdbx_seq_one_letter_code
_entity_poly.pdbx_strand_id
1 'polypeptide(L)'
;MLNHATSLLQADFYEVLNEKLKLGFPSSILDFSQAYSVFQSSLQIQPSDIDKSKVEFLVTLNNAEVACEYVRTLRMNLEEEVQKMFPHASDQDGAKLESCLSEITSVNFKLQQLISYGRTHLCTAVVKPRIKPWVDAFQSASHIITDDEFAQYEANDGARPFIQNFIISTDTFLKSLKDSLTTSNFDSIVSLLATELTSQFEKAVMSCQFNRLGGLLFEKELRLIIAYLTTVTTWTIRDKFARLTSNCFYTQFGKCK
;
A
#
# COMPACT_ATOMS: atom_id res chain seq x y z
N MET A 1 -31.62 21.27 3.85
CA MET A 1 -30.78 20.90 2.69
C MET A 1 -29.44 20.32 3.11
N LEU A 2 -28.64 20.97 3.96
CA LEU A 2 -27.34 20.42 4.41
C LEU A 2 -27.44 19.01 5.03
N ASN A 3 -28.35 18.80 6.00
CA ASN A 3 -28.52 17.47 6.61
C ASN A 3 -28.94 16.40 5.58
N HIS A 4 -29.69 16.79 4.55
CA HIS A 4 -30.06 15.88 3.47
C HIS A 4 -28.84 15.53 2.60
N ALA A 5 -27.96 16.49 2.31
CA ALA A 5 -26.69 16.23 1.62
C ALA A 5 -25.79 15.27 2.43
N THR A 6 -25.69 15.45 3.74
CA THR A 6 -24.99 14.50 4.62
C THR A 6 -25.61 13.09 4.54
N SER A 7 -26.94 12.98 4.62
CA SER A 7 -27.61 11.69 4.53
C SER A 7 -27.33 10.98 3.19
N LEU A 8 -27.35 11.71 2.08
CA LEU A 8 -27.02 11.16 0.75
C LEU A 8 -25.55 10.72 0.68
N LEU A 9 -24.62 11.53 1.19
CA LEU A 9 -23.19 11.17 1.23
C LEU A 9 -22.94 9.92 2.09
N GLN A 10 -23.72 9.73 3.15
CA GLN A 10 -23.57 8.57 4.02
C GLN A 10 -24.23 7.32 3.45
N ALA A 11 -25.52 7.37 3.11
CA ALA A 11 -26.30 6.21 2.70
C ALA A 11 -26.04 5.80 1.25
N ASP A 12 -26.11 6.76 0.32
CA ASP A 12 -26.08 6.41 -1.11
C ASP A 12 -24.67 6.35 -1.68
N PHE A 13 -23.69 6.92 -0.97
CA PHE A 13 -22.32 6.99 -1.45
C PHE A 13 -21.35 6.16 -0.60
N TYR A 14 -21.20 6.49 0.69
CA TYR A 14 -20.28 5.76 1.56
C TYR A 14 -20.66 4.28 1.72
N GLU A 15 -21.94 3.95 1.97
CA GLU A 15 -22.32 2.54 2.18
C GLU A 15 -22.07 1.68 0.94
N VAL A 16 -22.37 2.19 -0.26
CA VAL A 16 -22.10 1.49 -1.53
C VAL A 16 -20.60 1.21 -1.71
N LEU A 17 -19.74 2.20 -1.47
CA LEU A 17 -18.28 2.01 -1.54
C LEU A 17 -17.78 1.04 -0.47
N ASN A 18 -18.34 1.12 0.73
CA ASN A 18 -17.98 0.29 1.87
C ASN A 18 -18.35 -1.18 1.65
N GLU A 19 -19.55 -1.45 1.13
CA GLU A 19 -19.97 -2.81 0.75
C GLU A 19 -19.03 -3.42 -0.27
N LYS A 20 -18.72 -2.68 -1.34
CA LYS A 20 -17.82 -3.16 -2.40
C LYS A 20 -16.40 -3.41 -1.92
N LEU A 21 -15.82 -2.49 -1.13
CA LEU A 21 -14.45 -2.65 -0.62
C LEU A 21 -14.35 -3.73 0.48
N LYS A 22 -15.41 -3.96 1.25
CA LYS A 22 -15.43 -5.02 2.28
C LYS A 22 -15.48 -6.43 1.70
N LEU A 23 -15.94 -6.61 0.46
CA LEU A 23 -15.80 -7.90 -0.26
C LEU A 23 -14.33 -8.30 -0.42
N GLY A 24 -13.42 -7.33 -0.34
CA GLY A 24 -11.99 -7.55 -0.42
C GLY A 24 -11.48 -7.77 -1.84
N PHE A 25 -10.16 -7.78 -1.98
CA PHE A 25 -9.49 -8.11 -3.22
C PHE A 25 -9.44 -9.64 -3.40
N PRO A 26 -9.99 -10.20 -4.49
CA PRO A 26 -10.03 -11.65 -4.69
C PRO A 26 -8.67 -12.18 -5.16
N SER A 27 -7.88 -12.67 -4.21
CA SER A 27 -6.53 -13.21 -4.45
C SER A 27 -6.54 -14.63 -5.01
N SER A 28 -7.57 -15.41 -4.67
CA SER A 28 -7.76 -16.79 -5.10
C SER A 28 -9.23 -17.11 -5.39
N ILE A 29 -9.49 -18.22 -6.10
CA ILE A 29 -10.85 -18.74 -6.34
C ILE A 29 -11.55 -19.04 -5.01
N LEU A 30 -10.80 -19.52 -4.00
CA LEU A 30 -11.32 -19.80 -2.67
C LEU A 30 -11.76 -18.50 -1.98
N ASP A 31 -10.91 -17.46 -1.97
CA ASP A 31 -11.26 -16.16 -1.38
C ASP A 31 -12.50 -15.56 -2.06
N PHE A 32 -12.55 -15.64 -3.39
CA PHE A 32 -13.69 -15.19 -4.18
C PHE A 32 -14.97 -15.96 -3.82
N SER A 33 -14.89 -17.28 -3.76
CA SER A 33 -16.04 -18.11 -3.41
C SER A 33 -16.56 -17.79 -2.00
N GLN A 34 -15.68 -17.55 -1.03
CA GLN A 34 -16.11 -17.22 0.34
C GLN A 34 -16.77 -15.84 0.41
N ALA A 35 -16.18 -14.82 -0.22
CA ALA A 35 -16.74 -13.46 -0.25
C ALA A 35 -18.15 -13.41 -0.89
N TYR A 36 -18.41 -14.24 -1.91
CA TYR A 36 -19.66 -14.23 -2.66
C TYR A 36 -20.65 -15.35 -2.28
N SER A 37 -20.22 -16.36 -1.51
CA SER A 37 -21.08 -17.47 -1.05
C SER A 37 -22.25 -17.03 -0.18
N VAL A 38 -22.10 -15.90 0.54
CA VAL A 38 -23.19 -15.28 1.32
C VAL A 38 -24.26 -14.68 0.41
N PHE A 39 -23.89 -14.29 -0.81
CA PHE A 39 -24.80 -13.64 -1.76
C PHE A 39 -25.49 -14.62 -2.71
N GLN A 40 -24.82 -15.69 -3.19
CA GLN A 40 -25.42 -16.63 -4.15
C GLN A 40 -24.88 -18.06 -3.98
N SER A 41 -25.77 -19.00 -3.66
CA SER A 41 -25.44 -20.40 -3.31
C SER A 41 -25.30 -21.38 -4.50
N SER A 42 -25.31 -20.91 -5.75
CA SER A 42 -25.45 -21.82 -6.92
C SER A 42 -24.76 -21.40 -8.23
N LEU A 43 -23.80 -20.45 -8.21
CA LEU A 43 -23.08 -20.06 -9.43
C LEU A 43 -21.81 -20.89 -9.68
N GLN A 44 -21.66 -21.35 -10.93
CA GLN A 44 -20.37 -21.77 -11.47
C GLN A 44 -19.48 -20.53 -11.64
N ILE A 45 -18.49 -20.36 -10.75
CA ILE A 45 -17.54 -19.23 -10.79
C ILE A 45 -16.66 -19.36 -12.04
N GLN A 46 -16.72 -18.40 -12.96
CA GLN A 46 -15.79 -18.36 -14.09
C GLN A 46 -14.55 -17.50 -13.76
N PRO A 47 -13.37 -17.81 -14.34
CA PRO A 47 -12.16 -17.01 -14.15
C PRO A 47 -12.36 -15.52 -14.51
N SER A 48 -13.19 -15.22 -15.51
CA SER A 48 -13.52 -13.85 -15.92
C SER A 48 -14.24 -13.04 -14.84
N ASP A 49 -14.97 -13.69 -13.92
CA ASP A 49 -15.69 -13.00 -12.86
C ASP A 49 -14.74 -12.52 -11.76
N ILE A 50 -13.66 -13.28 -11.52
CA ILE A 50 -12.60 -12.90 -10.59
C ILE A 50 -11.88 -11.64 -11.10
N ASP A 51 -11.54 -11.61 -12.40
CA ASP A 51 -10.84 -10.46 -12.97
C ASP A 51 -11.72 -9.20 -12.99
N LYS A 52 -13.03 -9.35 -13.26
CA LYS A 52 -13.99 -8.25 -13.10
C LYS A 52 -14.01 -7.71 -11.69
N SER A 53 -14.04 -8.57 -10.66
CA SER A 53 -14.06 -8.11 -9.27
C SER A 53 -12.74 -7.50 -8.81
N LYS A 54 -11.59 -7.92 -9.36
CA LYS A 54 -10.32 -7.21 -9.12
C LYS A 54 -10.38 -5.79 -9.67
N VAL A 55 -10.85 -5.63 -10.91
CA VAL A 55 -11.02 -4.31 -11.54
C VAL A 55 -12.00 -3.47 -10.74
N GLU A 56 -13.14 -4.04 -10.35
CA GLU A 56 -14.14 -3.34 -9.54
C GLU A 56 -13.57 -2.88 -8.20
N PHE A 57 -12.78 -3.71 -7.51
CA PHE A 57 -12.12 -3.33 -6.27
C PHE A 57 -11.18 -2.13 -6.46
N LEU A 58 -10.32 -2.17 -7.48
CA LEU A 58 -9.36 -1.09 -7.77
C LEU A 58 -10.07 0.21 -8.16
N VAL A 59 -11.09 0.13 -9.02
CA VAL A 59 -11.92 1.27 -9.42
C VAL A 59 -12.66 1.85 -8.21
N THR A 60 -13.23 1.01 -7.36
CA THR A 60 -13.92 1.46 -6.14
C THR A 60 -12.95 2.17 -5.19
N LEU A 61 -11.73 1.67 -5.03
CA LEU A 61 -10.71 2.31 -4.20
C LEU A 61 -10.29 3.68 -4.75
N ASN A 62 -10.17 3.80 -6.08
CA ASN A 62 -9.90 5.07 -6.75
C ASN A 62 -11.05 6.06 -6.58
N ASN A 63 -12.28 5.60 -6.79
CA ASN A 63 -13.47 6.43 -6.64
C ASN A 63 -13.64 6.92 -5.20
N ALA A 64 -13.38 6.08 -4.20
CA ALA A 64 -13.42 6.46 -2.80
C ALA A 64 -12.39 7.56 -2.48
N GLU A 65 -11.18 7.44 -3.04
CA GLU A 65 -10.10 8.41 -2.86
C GLU A 65 -10.42 9.76 -3.48
N VAL A 66 -10.86 9.79 -4.75
CA VAL A 66 -11.28 11.03 -5.42
C VAL A 66 -12.49 11.66 -4.72
N ALA A 67 -13.44 10.85 -4.27
CA ALA A 67 -14.61 11.35 -3.58
C ALA A 67 -14.29 11.92 -2.19
N CYS A 68 -13.28 11.39 -1.49
CA CYS A 68 -12.77 11.98 -0.26
C CYS A 68 -12.30 13.42 -0.51
N GLU A 69 -11.57 13.68 -1.60
CA GLU A 69 -11.17 15.04 -1.97
C GLU A 69 -12.36 15.93 -2.35
N TYR A 70 -13.37 15.39 -3.02
CA TYR A 70 -14.59 16.14 -3.33
C TYR A 70 -15.40 16.50 -2.08
N VAL A 71 -15.57 15.57 -1.13
CA VAL A 71 -16.25 15.85 0.14
C VAL A 71 -15.49 16.90 0.95
N ARG A 72 -14.15 16.83 0.97
CA ARG A 72 -13.31 17.84 1.62
C ARG A 72 -13.48 19.22 0.98
N THR A 73 -13.46 19.28 -0.36
CA THR A 73 -13.64 20.52 -1.12
C THR A 73 -15.05 21.10 -0.92
N LEU A 74 -16.07 20.24 -0.94
CA LEU A 74 -17.46 20.62 -0.67
C LEU A 74 -17.59 21.27 0.72
N ARG A 75 -16.98 20.66 1.76
CA ARG A 75 -16.98 21.24 3.10
C ARG A 75 -16.36 22.64 3.11
N MET A 76 -15.18 22.81 2.52
CA MET A 76 -14.49 24.09 2.47
C MET A 76 -15.32 25.17 1.77
N ASN A 77 -15.92 24.84 0.62
CA ASN A 77 -16.76 25.78 -0.12
C ASN A 77 -18.03 26.14 0.64
N LEU A 78 -18.65 25.16 1.32
CA LEU A 78 -19.83 25.42 2.16
C LEU A 78 -19.48 26.33 3.34
N GLU A 79 -18.34 26.12 3.98
CA GLU A 79 -17.86 26.96 5.09
C GLU A 79 -17.63 28.41 4.63
N GLU A 80 -17.04 28.62 3.45
CA GLU A 80 -16.84 29.94 2.88
C GLU A 80 -18.17 30.65 2.53
N GLU A 81 -19.09 29.94 1.88
CA GLU A 81 -20.40 30.50 1.52
C GLU A 81 -21.25 30.83 2.74
N VAL A 82 -21.16 30.00 3.78
CA VAL A 82 -21.78 30.24 5.09
C VAL A 82 -21.29 31.56 5.69
N GLN A 83 -19.98 31.79 5.71
CA GLN A 83 -19.40 33.00 6.27
C GLN A 83 -19.82 34.25 5.48
N LYS A 84 -19.95 34.13 4.15
CA LYS A 84 -20.41 35.22 3.28
C LYS A 84 -21.90 35.54 3.46
N MET A 85 -22.76 34.53 3.55
CA MET A 85 -24.21 34.72 3.67
C MET A 85 -24.63 35.20 5.06
N PHE A 86 -23.91 34.81 6.10
CA PHE A 86 -24.23 35.14 7.50
C PHE A 86 -23.06 35.80 8.24
N PRO A 87 -22.59 36.98 7.79
CA PRO A 87 -21.43 37.66 8.40
C PRO A 87 -21.69 38.14 9.85
N HIS A 88 -22.95 38.17 10.28
CA HIS A 88 -23.38 38.55 11.62
C HIS A 88 -24.27 37.47 12.26
N ALA A 89 -24.03 36.19 11.93
CA ALA A 89 -24.73 35.08 12.57
C ALA A 89 -24.64 35.19 14.09
N SER A 90 -25.76 34.94 14.78
CA SER A 90 -25.74 34.78 16.23
C SER A 90 -24.92 33.53 16.60
N ASP A 91 -24.32 33.49 17.79
CA ASP A 91 -23.56 32.33 18.27
C ASP A 91 -24.37 31.03 18.18
N GLN A 92 -25.68 31.11 18.40
CA GLN A 92 -26.59 29.97 18.36
C GLN A 92 -26.82 29.45 16.93
N ASP A 93 -26.87 30.33 15.93
CA ASP A 93 -27.03 29.94 14.53
C ASP A 93 -25.71 29.45 13.93
N GLY A 94 -24.59 30.06 14.33
CA GLY A 94 -23.25 29.57 14.01
C GLY A 94 -23.02 28.15 14.53
N ALA A 95 -23.42 27.86 15.76
CA ALA A 95 -23.29 26.52 16.35
C ALA A 95 -24.10 25.44 15.60
N LYS A 96 -25.32 25.75 15.15
CA LYS A 96 -26.12 24.80 14.34
C LYS A 96 -25.47 24.51 12.99
N LEU A 97 -24.86 25.52 12.40
CA LEU A 97 -24.22 25.42 11.09
C LEU A 97 -22.92 24.62 11.18
N GLU A 98 -22.13 24.86 12.21
CA GLU A 98 -20.94 24.06 12.53
C GLU A 98 -21.32 22.60 12.79
N SER A 99 -22.42 22.34 13.51
CA SER A 99 -22.94 20.98 13.69
C SER A 99 -23.19 20.29 12.35
N CYS A 100 -23.78 20.96 11.37
CA CYS A 100 -24.02 20.38 10.04
C CYS A 100 -22.70 20.11 9.27
N LEU A 101 -21.75 21.06 9.32
CA LEU A 101 -20.43 20.90 8.68
C LEU A 101 -19.58 19.81 9.35
N SER A 102 -19.77 19.58 10.65
CA SER A 102 -19.12 18.51 11.39
C SER A 102 -19.54 17.13 10.90
N GLU A 103 -20.79 16.96 10.45
CA GLU A 103 -21.26 15.68 9.91
C GLU A 103 -20.60 15.36 8.56
N ILE A 104 -20.41 16.36 7.68
CA ILE A 104 -19.66 16.19 6.42
C ILE A 104 -18.21 15.77 6.72
N THR A 105 -17.60 16.38 7.74
CA THR A 105 -16.26 16.02 8.22
C THR A 105 -16.21 14.58 8.72
N SER A 106 -17.26 14.12 9.42
CA SER A 106 -17.40 12.74 9.88
C SER A 106 -17.48 11.75 8.71
N VAL A 107 -18.24 12.05 7.66
CA VAL A 107 -18.28 11.22 6.44
C VAL A 107 -16.90 11.16 5.76
N ASN A 108 -16.22 12.31 5.66
CA ASN A 108 -14.86 12.35 5.11
C ASN A 108 -13.88 11.45 5.89
N PHE A 109 -13.95 11.48 7.22
CA PHE A 109 -13.14 10.60 8.07
C PHE A 109 -13.45 9.12 7.84
N LYS A 110 -14.73 8.74 7.71
CA LYS A 110 -15.13 7.37 7.37
C LYS A 110 -14.58 6.93 6.02
N LEU A 111 -14.61 7.80 5.00
CA LEU A 111 -14.00 7.53 3.69
C LEU A 111 -12.49 7.30 3.82
N GLN A 112 -11.77 8.12 4.58
CA GLN A 112 -10.33 7.94 4.83
C GLN A 112 -10.01 6.60 5.50
N GLN A 113 -10.82 6.18 6.48
CA GLN A 113 -10.68 4.87 7.11
C GLN A 113 -10.92 3.74 6.11
N LEU A 114 -11.95 3.87 5.27
CA LEU A 114 -12.28 2.88 4.24
C LEU A 114 -11.17 2.75 3.18
N ILE A 115 -10.62 3.88 2.73
CA ILE A 115 -9.48 3.91 1.79
C ILE A 115 -8.26 3.25 2.43
N SER A 116 -7.97 3.56 3.70
CA SER A 116 -6.85 2.96 4.44
C SER A 116 -7.02 1.45 4.59
N TYR A 117 -8.24 0.98 4.86
CA TYR A 117 -8.58 -0.43 4.87
C TYR A 117 -8.35 -1.07 3.50
N GLY A 118 -8.89 -0.49 2.43
CA GLY A 118 -8.74 -1.01 1.07
C GLY A 118 -7.27 -1.11 0.62
N ARG A 119 -6.45 -0.08 0.91
CA ARG A 119 -5.00 -0.08 0.65
C ARG A 119 -4.27 -1.18 1.42
N THR A 120 -4.57 -1.34 2.71
CA THR A 120 -3.95 -2.36 3.56
C THR A 120 -4.35 -3.77 3.12
N HIS A 121 -5.62 -3.95 2.75
CA HIS A 121 -6.13 -5.21 2.22
C HIS A 121 -5.46 -5.56 0.89
N LEU A 122 -5.37 -4.62 -0.05
CA LEU A 122 -4.68 -4.80 -1.33
C LEU A 122 -3.20 -5.17 -1.13
N CYS A 123 -2.52 -4.50 -0.20
CA CYS A 123 -1.14 -4.84 0.16
C CYS A 123 -1.02 -6.28 0.67
N THR A 124 -1.93 -6.70 1.56
CA THR A 124 -1.91 -8.06 2.11
C THR A 124 -2.20 -9.13 1.06
N ALA A 125 -3.17 -8.86 0.18
CA ALA A 125 -3.60 -9.77 -0.87
C ALA A 125 -2.58 -9.92 -2.02
N VAL A 126 -1.89 -8.83 -2.37
CA VAL A 126 -1.10 -8.76 -3.60
C VAL A 126 0.38 -8.54 -3.35
N VAL A 127 0.75 -7.66 -2.42
CA VAL A 127 2.15 -7.29 -2.20
C VAL A 127 2.86 -8.35 -1.36
N LYS A 128 2.27 -8.79 -0.24
CA LYS A 128 2.89 -9.79 0.65
C LYS A 128 3.25 -11.10 -0.07
N PRO A 129 2.36 -11.72 -0.88
CA PRO A 129 2.70 -12.94 -1.60
C PRO A 129 3.83 -12.77 -2.63
N ARG A 130 4.06 -11.54 -3.12
CA ARG A 130 5.16 -11.24 -4.06
C ARG A 130 6.50 -11.07 -3.36
N ILE A 131 6.50 -10.51 -2.14
CA ILE A 131 7.72 -10.36 -1.33
C ILE A 131 8.18 -11.70 -0.76
N LYS A 132 7.24 -12.58 -0.39
CA LYS A 132 7.56 -13.83 0.31
C LYS A 132 8.60 -14.73 -0.40
N PRO A 133 8.47 -15.08 -1.70
CA PRO A 133 9.44 -15.91 -2.39
C PRO A 133 10.86 -15.34 -2.35
N TRP A 134 10.97 -14.01 -2.34
CA TRP A 134 12.26 -13.35 -2.24
C TRP A 134 12.86 -13.45 -0.83
N VAL A 135 12.04 -13.26 0.20
CA VAL A 135 12.48 -13.45 1.60
C VAL A 135 12.94 -14.89 1.82
N ASP A 136 12.17 -15.86 1.32
CA ASP A 136 12.52 -17.28 1.41
C ASP A 136 13.83 -17.59 0.65
N ALA A 137 14.03 -16.99 -0.53
CA ALA A 137 15.27 -17.12 -1.30
C ALA A 137 16.48 -16.48 -0.59
N PHE A 138 16.28 -15.32 0.04
CA PHE A 138 17.31 -14.66 0.84
C PHE A 138 17.72 -15.53 2.02
N GLN A 139 16.76 -16.07 2.79
CA GLN A 139 17.02 -16.93 3.94
C GLN A 139 17.70 -18.25 3.57
N SER A 140 17.43 -18.76 2.36
CA SER A 140 18.01 -20.01 1.86
C SER A 140 19.42 -19.82 1.28
N ALA A 141 19.81 -18.60 0.94
CA ALA A 141 21.12 -18.31 0.36
C ALA A 141 22.22 -18.30 1.44
N SER A 142 23.42 -18.76 1.08
CA SER A 142 24.60 -18.54 1.92
C SER A 142 24.96 -17.06 1.92
N HIS A 143 25.18 -16.49 3.10
CA HIS A 143 25.84 -15.19 3.28
C HIS A 143 27.24 -15.31 3.89
N ILE A 144 27.79 -16.52 3.84
CA ILE A 144 29.21 -16.77 4.06
C ILE A 144 29.82 -16.91 2.67
N ILE A 145 30.43 -15.83 2.18
CA ILE A 145 30.86 -15.69 0.79
C ILE A 145 32.39 -15.62 0.74
N THR A 146 32.98 -16.32 -0.23
CA THR A 146 34.43 -16.27 -0.52
C THR A 146 34.80 -15.07 -1.39
N ASP A 147 36.08 -14.72 -1.45
CA ASP A 147 36.55 -13.65 -2.34
C ASP A 147 36.24 -13.92 -3.81
N ASP A 148 36.35 -15.18 -4.26
CA ASP A 148 36.05 -15.58 -5.64
C ASP A 148 34.56 -15.39 -5.98
N GLU A 149 33.66 -15.83 -5.08
CA GLU A 149 32.22 -15.60 -5.26
C GLU A 149 31.87 -14.11 -5.22
N PHE A 150 32.50 -13.34 -4.32
CA PHE A 150 32.29 -11.90 -4.25
C PHE A 150 32.72 -11.21 -5.54
N ALA A 151 33.87 -11.58 -6.11
CA ALA A 151 34.35 -11.07 -7.40
C ALA A 151 33.40 -11.44 -8.56
N GLN A 152 32.84 -12.65 -8.55
CA GLN A 152 31.83 -13.06 -9.52
C GLN A 152 30.55 -12.22 -9.42
N TYR A 153 30.07 -11.91 -8.21
CA TYR A 153 28.89 -11.06 -8.05
C TYR A 153 29.18 -9.61 -8.45
N GLU A 154 30.36 -9.07 -8.14
CA GLU A 154 30.77 -7.73 -8.57
C GLU A 154 30.82 -7.58 -10.09
N ALA A 155 31.26 -8.63 -10.80
CA ALA A 155 31.24 -8.64 -12.26
C ALA A 155 29.81 -8.69 -12.86
N ASN A 156 28.83 -9.16 -12.07
CA ASN A 156 27.43 -9.31 -12.46
C ASN A 156 26.53 -8.28 -11.76
N ASP A 157 26.83 -6.99 -11.95
CA ASP A 157 26.10 -5.84 -11.37
C ASP A 157 26.05 -5.77 -9.83
N GLY A 158 26.94 -6.49 -9.14
CA GLY A 158 27.09 -6.43 -7.70
C GLY A 158 25.90 -7.01 -6.92
N ALA A 159 25.11 -7.90 -7.53
CA ALA A 159 23.92 -8.47 -6.91
C ALA A 159 23.75 -9.96 -7.23
N ARG A 160 23.16 -10.70 -6.29
CA ARG A 160 22.78 -12.09 -6.54
C ARG A 160 21.60 -12.16 -7.52
N PRO A 161 21.48 -13.23 -8.34
CA PRO A 161 20.40 -13.35 -9.34
C PRO A 161 18.99 -13.19 -8.77
N PHE A 162 18.77 -13.62 -7.52
CA PHE A 162 17.45 -13.48 -6.88
C PHE A 162 17.07 -12.00 -6.60
N ILE A 163 18.04 -11.12 -6.36
CA ILE A 163 17.82 -9.68 -6.17
C ILE A 163 17.44 -9.03 -7.50
N GLN A 164 18.14 -9.39 -8.57
CA GLN A 164 17.84 -8.91 -9.92
C GLN A 164 16.42 -9.34 -10.34
N ASN A 165 16.09 -10.62 -10.15
CA ASN A 165 14.75 -11.14 -10.40
C ASN A 165 13.69 -10.44 -9.56
N PHE A 166 13.98 -10.13 -8.30
CA PHE A 166 13.08 -9.36 -7.46
C PHE A 166 12.81 -7.97 -8.03
N ILE A 167 13.84 -7.23 -8.44
CA ILE A 167 13.70 -5.88 -9.02
C ILE A 167 12.84 -5.94 -10.29
N ILE A 168 13.14 -6.85 -11.22
CA ILE A 168 12.41 -6.99 -12.50
C ILE A 168 10.94 -7.38 -12.27
N SER A 169 10.70 -8.35 -11.38
CA SER A 169 9.34 -8.80 -11.04
C SER A 169 8.53 -7.71 -10.37
N THR A 170 9.16 -6.94 -9.47
CA THR A 170 8.53 -5.81 -8.78
C THR A 170 8.25 -4.66 -9.73
N ASP A 171 9.13 -4.37 -10.70
CA ASP A 171 8.92 -3.35 -11.72
C ASP A 171 7.73 -3.67 -12.62
N THR A 172 7.69 -4.88 -13.14
CA THR A 172 6.55 -5.36 -13.94
C THR A 172 5.24 -5.25 -13.15
N PHE A 173 5.28 -5.65 -11.88
CA PHE A 173 4.12 -5.57 -11.00
C PHE A 173 3.67 -4.13 -10.73
N LEU A 174 4.58 -3.25 -10.31
CA LEU A 174 4.24 -1.86 -10.00
C LEU A 174 3.76 -1.11 -11.24
N LYS A 175 4.32 -1.35 -12.43
CA LYS A 175 3.80 -0.80 -13.69
C LYS A 175 2.35 -1.21 -13.94
N SER A 176 2.01 -2.48 -13.75
CA SER A 176 0.62 -2.95 -13.92
C SER A 176 -0.38 -2.27 -12.96
N LEU A 177 0.04 -1.96 -11.73
CA LEU A 177 -0.79 -1.25 -10.77
C LEU A 177 -0.89 0.24 -11.08
N LYS A 178 0.17 0.85 -11.60
CA LYS A 178 0.22 2.27 -11.94
C LYS A 178 -0.85 2.65 -12.96
N ASP A 179 -1.13 1.78 -13.91
CA ASP A 179 -2.16 2.00 -14.92
C ASP A 179 -3.59 1.83 -14.39
N SER A 180 -3.75 1.21 -13.22
CA SER A 180 -5.05 0.85 -12.63
C SER A 180 -5.43 1.69 -11.39
N LEU A 181 -4.51 2.51 -10.86
CA LEU A 181 -4.67 3.26 -9.62
C LEU A 181 -4.50 4.77 -9.83
N THR A 182 -5.17 5.58 -9.01
CA THR A 182 -4.81 7.00 -8.89
C THR A 182 -3.40 7.15 -8.33
N THR A 183 -2.74 8.28 -8.62
CA THR A 183 -1.38 8.56 -8.12
C THR A 183 -1.29 8.43 -6.59
N SER A 184 -2.27 8.96 -5.87
CA SER A 184 -2.39 8.87 -4.40
C SER A 184 -2.48 7.44 -3.89
N ASN A 185 -3.31 6.60 -4.52
CA ASN A 185 -3.41 5.19 -4.18
C ASN A 185 -2.15 4.41 -4.54
N PHE A 186 -1.58 4.65 -5.72
CA PHE A 186 -0.34 4.03 -6.17
C PHE A 186 0.82 4.33 -5.22
N ASP A 187 1.05 5.61 -4.90
CA ASP A 187 2.10 6.05 -4.00
C ASP A 187 1.94 5.40 -2.61
N SER A 188 0.70 5.32 -2.11
CA SER A 188 0.38 4.65 -0.85
C SER A 188 0.70 3.16 -0.88
N ILE A 189 0.42 2.46 -1.99
CA ILE A 189 0.76 1.04 -2.15
C ILE A 189 2.28 0.85 -2.22
N VAL A 190 3.02 1.73 -2.92
CA VAL A 190 4.49 1.69 -2.93
C VAL A 190 5.07 1.91 -1.53
N SER A 191 4.48 2.80 -0.73
CA SER A 191 4.84 3.01 0.67
C SER A 191 4.62 1.78 1.55
N LEU A 192 3.47 1.12 1.37
CA LEU A 192 3.14 -0.12 2.07
C LEU A 192 4.07 -1.26 1.65
N LEU A 193 4.42 -1.35 0.36
CA LEU A 193 5.42 -2.29 -0.15
C LEU A 193 6.77 -2.07 0.51
N ALA A 194 7.28 -0.84 0.54
CA ALA A 194 8.56 -0.54 1.19
C ALA A 194 8.56 -0.91 2.68
N THR A 195 7.44 -0.68 3.36
CA THR A 195 7.27 -0.98 4.79
C THR A 195 7.24 -2.48 5.04
N GLU A 196 6.43 -3.21 4.27
CA GLU A 196 6.33 -4.67 4.35
C GLU A 196 7.67 -5.33 4.02
N LEU A 197 8.32 -4.81 2.98
CA LEU A 197 9.62 -5.30 2.55
C LEU A 197 10.66 -5.19 3.66
N THR A 198 10.80 -4.00 4.24
CA THR A 198 11.74 -3.75 5.33
C THR A 198 11.45 -4.66 6.52
N SER A 199 10.18 -4.81 6.88
CA SER A 199 9.73 -5.64 8.00
C SER A 199 10.08 -7.13 7.82
N GLN A 200 9.84 -7.70 6.63
CA GLN A 200 10.18 -9.11 6.38
C GLN A 200 11.69 -9.34 6.28
N PHE A 201 12.42 -8.44 5.63
CA PHE A 201 13.88 -8.55 5.52
C PHE A 201 14.58 -8.37 6.86
N GLU A 202 14.11 -7.47 7.73
CA GLU A 202 14.67 -7.32 9.06
C GLU A 202 14.63 -8.64 9.84
N LYS A 203 13.50 -9.36 9.78
CA LYS A 203 13.36 -10.69 10.39
C LYS A 203 14.31 -11.71 9.74
N ALA A 204 14.39 -11.71 8.41
CA ALA A 204 15.24 -12.64 7.67
C ALA A 204 16.74 -12.44 7.93
N VAL A 205 17.19 -11.19 7.98
CA VAL A 205 18.59 -10.84 8.31
C VAL A 205 18.95 -11.32 9.72
N MET A 206 18.03 -11.17 10.68
CA MET A 206 18.27 -11.63 12.05
C MET A 206 18.44 -13.15 12.15
N SER A 207 17.75 -13.92 11.30
CA SER A 207 17.85 -15.39 11.24
C SER A 207 19.07 -15.93 10.50
N CYS A 208 19.76 -15.10 9.70
CA CYS A 208 20.90 -15.54 8.89
C CYS A 208 22.25 -15.32 9.58
N GLN A 209 23.26 -16.09 9.14
CA GLN A 209 24.66 -15.92 9.50
C GLN A 209 25.40 -15.20 8.38
N PHE A 210 26.32 -14.30 8.73
CA PHE A 210 27.06 -13.47 7.77
C PHE A 210 28.54 -13.50 8.09
N ASN A 211 29.38 -13.56 7.05
CA ASN A 211 30.76 -13.08 7.14
C ASN A 211 30.85 -11.64 6.61
N ARG A 212 32.04 -11.02 6.71
CA ARG A 212 32.24 -9.62 6.31
C ARG A 212 31.85 -9.38 4.85
N LEU A 213 32.25 -10.27 3.93
CA LEU A 213 31.94 -10.15 2.50
C LEU A 213 30.45 -10.29 2.22
N GLY A 214 29.76 -11.23 2.87
CA GLY A 214 28.31 -11.38 2.77
C GLY A 214 27.53 -10.17 3.27
N GLY A 215 27.99 -9.55 4.37
CA GLY A 215 27.42 -8.29 4.86
C GLY A 215 27.66 -7.11 3.90
N LEU A 216 28.82 -7.06 3.24
CA LEU A 216 29.13 -6.03 2.24
C LEU A 216 28.28 -6.20 0.97
N LEU A 217 28.13 -7.44 0.49
CA LEU A 217 27.29 -7.74 -0.66
C LEU A 217 25.83 -7.40 -0.37
N PHE A 218 25.30 -7.78 0.80
CA PHE A 218 23.94 -7.45 1.18
C PHE A 218 23.69 -5.94 1.24
N GLU A 219 24.66 -5.15 1.71
CA GLU A 219 24.54 -3.70 1.70
C GLU A 219 24.41 -3.13 0.29
N LYS A 220 25.22 -3.64 -0.65
CA LYS A 220 25.14 -3.24 -2.08
C LYS A 220 23.78 -3.60 -2.67
N GLU A 221 23.31 -4.82 -2.43
CA GLU A 221 21.99 -5.27 -2.87
C GLU A 221 20.86 -4.40 -2.31
N LEU A 222 20.93 -4.08 -1.01
CA LEU A 222 19.96 -3.20 -0.37
C LEU A 222 19.96 -1.80 -0.99
N ARG A 223 21.14 -1.25 -1.32
CA ARG A 223 21.24 0.03 -2.03
C ARG A 223 20.61 -0.04 -3.43
N LEU A 224 20.76 -1.14 -4.16
CA LEU A 224 20.13 -1.33 -5.48
C LEU A 224 18.60 -1.32 -5.38
N ILE A 225 18.06 -2.02 -4.38
CA ILE A 225 16.60 -2.06 -4.12
C ILE A 225 16.08 -0.68 -3.74
N ILE A 226 16.77 0.04 -2.85
CA ILE A 226 16.39 1.40 -2.46
C ILE A 226 16.47 2.34 -3.67
N ALA A 227 17.52 2.24 -4.49
CA ALA A 227 17.66 3.05 -5.70
C ALA A 227 16.49 2.80 -6.65
N TYR A 228 16.18 1.53 -6.95
CA TYR A 228 15.03 1.16 -7.77
C TYR A 228 13.72 1.73 -7.20
N LEU A 229 13.38 1.45 -5.94
CA LEU A 229 12.12 1.93 -5.36
C LEU A 229 12.04 3.47 -5.32
N THR A 230 13.19 4.16 -5.21
CA THR A 230 13.26 5.64 -5.30
C THR A 230 12.90 6.15 -6.69
N THR A 231 13.19 5.39 -7.76
CA THR A 231 12.78 5.77 -9.13
C THR A 231 11.30 5.61 -9.40
N VAL A 232 10.63 4.69 -8.68
CA VAL A 232 9.22 4.36 -8.90
C VAL A 232 8.27 5.30 -8.14
N THR A 233 8.80 6.00 -7.14
CA THR A 233 8.03 6.78 -6.17
C THR A 233 8.37 8.27 -6.26
N THR A 234 7.42 9.13 -5.88
CA THR A 234 7.59 10.60 -5.89
C THR A 234 8.23 11.16 -4.60
N TRP A 235 8.34 10.34 -3.55
CA TRP A 235 8.67 10.74 -2.18
C TRP A 235 9.82 9.92 -1.60
N THR A 236 10.53 10.48 -0.62
CA THR A 236 11.74 9.85 -0.08
C THR A 236 11.41 8.61 0.74
N ILE A 237 11.74 7.42 0.21
CA ILE A 237 11.57 6.13 0.91
C ILE A 237 12.72 5.77 1.85
N ARG A 238 13.83 6.52 1.83
CA ARG A 238 15.07 6.16 2.55
C ARG A 238 14.85 5.96 4.04
N ASP A 239 14.00 6.77 4.67
CA ASP A 239 13.74 6.68 6.11
C ASP A 239 13.11 5.35 6.51
N LYS A 240 12.30 4.74 5.62
CA LYS A 240 11.72 3.41 5.86
C LYS A 240 12.79 2.32 5.94
N PHE A 241 13.89 2.48 5.21
CA PHE A 241 15.00 1.52 5.16
C PHE A 241 16.12 1.82 6.17
N ALA A 242 16.04 2.91 6.93
CA ALA A 242 17.10 3.33 7.84
C ALA A 242 17.45 2.22 8.86
N ARG A 243 16.44 1.60 9.48
CA ARG A 243 16.63 0.48 10.43
C ARG A 243 17.29 -0.74 9.78
N LEU A 244 16.83 -1.13 8.59
CA LEU A 244 17.39 -2.28 7.87
C LEU A 244 18.84 -2.01 7.44
N THR A 245 19.14 -0.77 7.05
CA THR A 245 20.49 -0.33 6.72
C THR A 245 21.40 -0.39 7.96
N SER A 246 20.93 0.06 9.12
CA SER A 246 21.65 -0.08 10.39
C SER A 246 21.90 -1.54 10.77
N ASN A 247 20.91 -2.42 10.58
CA ASN A 247 21.08 -3.86 10.81
C ASN A 247 22.10 -4.47 9.84
N CYS A 248 22.14 -4.03 8.58
CA CYS A 248 23.16 -4.42 7.61
C CYS A 248 24.56 -4.04 8.08
N PHE A 249 24.76 -2.81 8.56
CA PHE A 249 26.03 -2.40 9.18
C PHE A 249 26.39 -3.29 10.37
N TYR A 250 25.42 -3.65 11.23
CA TYR A 250 25.68 -4.56 12.33
C TYR A 250 26.12 -5.97 11.86
N THR A 251 25.58 -6.49 10.74
CA THR A 251 26.04 -7.78 10.21
C THR A 251 27.50 -7.76 9.72
N GLN A 252 27.98 -6.63 9.22
CA GLN A 252 29.38 -6.47 8.78
C GLN A 252 30.38 -6.42 9.94
N PHE A 253 29.99 -5.85 11.09
CA PHE A 253 30.91 -5.54 12.20
C PHE A 253 30.62 -6.28 13.51
N GLY A 254 29.40 -6.74 13.75
CA GLY A 254 28.92 -7.27 15.03
C GLY A 254 28.66 -8.79 15.07
N LYS A 255 28.37 -9.43 13.93
CA LYS A 255 28.19 -10.90 13.81
C LYS A 255 29.40 -11.65 13.22
N CYS A 256 30.47 -10.94 12.82
CA CYS A 256 31.73 -11.56 12.39
C CYS A 256 32.52 -12.09 13.61
N LYS A 257 32.06 -13.19 14.19
CA LYS A 257 32.84 -14.06 15.07
C LYS A 257 32.60 -15.50 14.67
#